data_AF-A0A842YJR1-F1
#
_entry.id   AF-A0A842YJR1-F1
#
_cell.length_a   1.000
_cell.length_b   1.000
_cell.length_c   1.000
_cell.angle_alpha   90.00
_cell.angle_beta   90.00
_cell.angle_gamma   90.00
#
_symmetry.space_group_name_H-M   'P 1'
#
loop_
_entity.id
_entity.type
_entity.pdbx_description
1 polymer ?
#
loop_
_entity_poly.entity_id
_entity_poly.type
_entity_poly.pdbx_seq_one_letter_code
_entity_poly.pdbx_strand_id
1 'polypeptide(L)'
;HSLNELEDAMLINLDDTIYGQASRFVSLFAALVDGSAPFFASVPAVIPFLLVPSILGLQTAFIISITASMLTLFMLGVYLGTISGDNIFISGAKMVVSGIAVAIIALLLNVH
;
A
#
# COMPACT_ATOMS: atom_id res chain seq x y z
N HIS A 1 12.17 -15.35 5.97
CA HIS A 1 12.07 -16.03 7.28
C HIS A 1 11.98 -17.55 7.11
N SER A 2 11.24 -18.07 6.13
CA SER A 2 11.11 -19.51 5.88
C SER A 2 12.40 -20.26 5.48
N LEU A 3 13.43 -19.58 4.97
CA LEU A 3 14.69 -20.27 4.62
C LEU A 3 15.54 -20.65 5.84
N ASN A 4 15.75 -19.75 6.80
CA ASN A 4 16.54 -20.08 8.00
C ASN A 4 15.90 -21.19 8.83
N GLU A 5 14.56 -21.21 8.91
CA GLU A 5 13.83 -22.27 9.61
C GLU A 5 14.01 -23.64 8.92
N LEU A 6 14.11 -23.62 7.59
CA LEU A 6 14.38 -24.81 6.78
C LEU A 6 15.86 -25.24 6.86
N GLU A 7 16.80 -24.30 6.94
CA GLU A 7 18.23 -24.56 7.20
C GLU A 7 18.44 -25.21 8.58
N ASP A 8 17.83 -24.64 9.63
CA ASP A 8 17.95 -25.16 11.00
C ASP A 8 17.33 -26.56 11.11
N ALA A 9 16.19 -26.81 10.45
CA ALA A 9 15.56 -28.13 10.42
C ALA A 9 16.39 -29.18 9.65
N MET A 10 17.15 -28.76 8.64
CA MET A 10 17.99 -29.65 7.83
C MET A 10 19.47 -29.70 8.30
N LEU A 11 19.85 -28.87 9.28
CA LEU A 11 21.24 -28.66 9.74
C LEU A 11 22.23 -28.42 8.58
N ILE A 12 21.75 -27.80 7.50
CA ILE A 12 22.52 -27.52 6.28
C ILE A 12 22.40 -26.03 5.98
N ASN A 13 23.53 -25.38 5.73
CA ASN A 13 23.59 -24.01 5.23
C ASN A 13 23.18 -24.00 3.74
N LEU A 14 22.02 -23.45 3.44
CA LEU A 14 21.44 -23.18 2.13
C LEU A 14 21.81 -21.79 1.58
N ASP A 15 22.45 -20.92 2.37
CA ASP A 15 22.88 -19.57 1.96
C ASP A 15 23.70 -19.56 0.64
N ASP A 16 24.52 -20.59 0.39
CA ASP A 16 25.36 -20.72 -0.82
C ASP A 16 24.67 -21.44 -1.99
N THR A 17 23.39 -21.80 -1.83
CA THR A 17 22.58 -22.40 -2.90
C THR A 17 21.86 -21.33 -3.71
N ILE A 18 21.53 -21.67 -4.96
CA ILE A 18 20.75 -20.78 -5.86
C ILE A 18 19.45 -20.28 -5.18
N TYR A 19 18.84 -21.11 -4.33
CA TYR A 19 17.63 -20.76 -3.57
C TYR A 19 17.89 -19.76 -2.43
N GLY A 20 19.02 -19.85 -1.73
CA GLY A 20 19.45 -18.92 -0.68
C GLY A 20 19.67 -17.51 -1.22
N GLN A 21 20.46 -17.39 -2.29
CA GLN A 21 20.71 -16.11 -2.96
C GLN A 21 19.43 -15.52 -3.59
N ALA A 22 18.59 -16.37 -4.21
CA ALA A 22 17.31 -15.93 -4.75
C ALA A 22 16.37 -15.40 -3.65
N SER A 23 16.32 -16.04 -2.47
CA SER A 23 15.47 -15.59 -1.37
C SER A 23 15.89 -14.23 -0.81
N ARG A 24 17.20 -13.98 -0.65
CA ARG A 24 17.72 -12.67 -0.27
C ARG A 24 17.40 -11.61 -1.32
N PHE A 25 17.59 -11.93 -2.59
CA PHE A 25 17.27 -11.01 -3.70
C PHE A 25 15.77 -10.70 -3.76
N VAL A 26 14.90 -11.71 -3.66
CA VAL A 26 13.44 -11.54 -3.62
C VAL A 26 13.02 -10.69 -2.42
N SER A 27 13.62 -10.91 -1.24
CA SER A 27 13.31 -10.13 -0.04
C SER A 27 13.71 -8.66 -0.20
N LEU A 28 14.91 -8.39 -0.74
CA LEU A 28 15.35 -7.02 -1.02
C LEU A 28 14.46 -6.34 -2.06
N PHE A 29 14.12 -7.05 -3.14
CA PHE A 29 13.24 -6.54 -4.17
C PHE A 29 11.83 -6.28 -3.63
N ALA A 30 11.28 -7.19 -2.83
CA ALA A 30 10.00 -7.01 -2.17
C ALA A 30 10.00 -5.77 -1.26
N ALA A 31 11.06 -5.56 -0.47
CA ALA A 31 11.19 -4.37 0.38
C ALA A 31 11.25 -3.07 -0.46
N LEU A 32 11.95 -3.08 -1.60
CA LEU A 32 11.98 -1.92 -2.51
C LEU A 32 10.61 -1.64 -3.12
N VAL A 33 9.93 -2.68 -3.62
CA VAL A 33 8.60 -2.54 -4.21
C VAL A 33 7.60 -2.04 -3.16
N ASP A 34 7.55 -2.68 -1.99
CA ASP A 34 6.61 -2.37 -0.92
C ASP A 34 6.86 -0.98 -0.33
N GLY A 35 8.12 -0.54 -0.23
CA GLY A 35 8.46 0.83 0.16
C GLY A 35 8.12 1.88 -0.91
N SER A 36 8.25 1.54 -2.20
CA SER A 36 7.94 2.45 -3.30
C SER A 36 6.43 2.59 -3.59
N ALA A 37 5.65 1.56 -3.28
CA ALA A 37 4.23 1.52 -3.61
C ALA A 37 3.42 2.66 -2.94
N PRO A 38 3.57 2.96 -1.62
CA PRO A 38 2.90 4.09 -0.98
C PRO A 38 3.25 5.44 -1.61
N PHE A 39 4.50 5.61 -2.07
CA PHE A 39 4.93 6.84 -2.74
C PHE A 39 4.11 7.08 -4.01
N PHE A 40 4.02 6.07 -4.88
CA PHE A 40 3.20 6.18 -6.10
C PHE A 40 1.71 6.28 -5.78
N ALA A 41 1.23 5.57 -4.75
CA ALA A 41 -0.15 5.64 -4.31
C ALA A 41 -0.55 7.03 -3.76
N SER A 42 0.41 7.85 -3.33
CA SER A 42 0.17 9.23 -2.87
C SER A 42 0.01 10.25 -4.01
N VAL A 43 0.50 9.93 -5.21
CA VAL A 43 0.50 10.86 -6.36
C VAL A 43 -0.91 11.37 -6.69
N PRO A 44 -1.96 10.52 -6.79
CA PRO A 44 -3.32 10.98 -7.06
C PRO A 44 -3.85 11.99 -6.04
N ALA A 45 -3.40 11.91 -4.78
CA ALA A 45 -3.80 12.84 -3.72
C ALA A 45 -3.15 14.22 -3.89
N VAL A 46 -1.93 14.28 -4.44
CA VAL A 46 -1.13 15.51 -4.57
C VAL A 46 -1.47 16.29 -5.85
N ILE A 47 -1.80 15.59 -6.95
CA ILE A 47 -2.18 16.21 -8.24
C ILE A 47 -3.14 17.41 -8.11
N PRO A 48 -4.29 17.33 -7.41
CA PRO A 48 -5.23 18.44 -7.33
C PRO A 48 -4.66 19.68 -6.65
N PHE A 49 -3.69 19.53 -5.74
CA PHE A 49 -3.03 20.65 -5.08
C PHE A 49 -2.01 21.34 -5.97
N LEU A 50 -1.36 20.63 -6.89
CA LEU A 50 -0.45 21.23 -7.87
C LEU A 50 -1.16 22.18 -8.85
N LEU A 51 -2.48 22.04 -8.97
CA LEU A 51 -3.33 22.86 -9.85
C LEU A 51 -3.86 24.14 -9.14
N VAL A 52 -3.55 24.33 -7.85
CA VAL A 52 -3.91 25.52 -7.06
C VAL A 52 -2.80 26.58 -7.19
N PRO A 53 -3.12 27.87 -7.46
CA PRO A 53 -4.46 28.47 -7.58
C PRO A 53 -4.95 28.60 -9.03
N SER A 54 -4.18 28.15 -10.01
CA SER A 54 -4.43 28.47 -11.44
C SER A 54 -5.77 27.96 -11.97
N ILE A 55 -6.19 26.76 -11.57
CA ILE A 55 -7.38 26.08 -12.15
C ILE A 55 -8.41 25.73 -11.07
N LEU A 56 -7.97 25.45 -9.84
CA LEU A 56 -8.82 24.99 -8.75
C LEU A 56 -8.68 25.89 -7.52
N GLY A 57 -9.82 26.16 -6.86
CA GLY A 57 -9.84 26.74 -5.52
C GLY A 57 -9.38 25.71 -4.48
N LEU A 58 -8.84 26.20 -3.35
CA LEU A 58 -8.30 25.36 -2.27
C LEU A 58 -9.33 24.32 -1.76
N GLN A 59 -10.58 24.74 -1.58
CA GLN A 59 -11.66 23.87 -1.10
C GLN A 59 -11.99 22.77 -2.12
N THR A 60 -12.03 23.11 -3.41
CA THR A 60 -12.29 22.14 -4.49
C THR A 60 -11.15 21.14 -4.62
N ALA A 61 -9.90 21.61 -4.56
CA ALA A 61 -8.72 20.75 -4.59
C ALA A 61 -8.69 19.75 -3.41
N PHE A 62 -9.09 20.19 -2.22
CA PHE A 62 -9.20 19.33 -1.04
C PHE A 62 -10.23 18.21 -1.23
N ILE A 63 -11.43 18.54 -1.70
CA ILE A 63 -12.48 17.54 -1.97
C ILE A 63 -12.01 16.54 -3.04
N ILE A 64 -11.43 17.02 -4.15
CA ILE A 64 -10.92 16.16 -5.22
C ILE A 64 -9.80 15.25 -4.70
N SER A 65 -8.89 15.76 -3.87
CA SER A 65 -7.81 14.98 -3.27
C SER A 65 -8.32 13.83 -2.41
N ILE A 66 -9.31 14.10 -1.55
CA ILE A 66 -9.93 13.08 -0.70
C ILE A 66 -10.62 12.02 -1.57
N THR A 67 -11.40 12.45 -2.57
CA THR A 67 -12.07 11.52 -3.48
C THR A 67 -11.07 10.67 -4.26
N ALA A 68 -9.99 11.26 -4.77
CA ALA A 68 -8.92 10.55 -5.48
C ALA A 68 -8.20 9.54 -4.56
N SER A 69 -7.94 9.91 -3.31
CA SER A 69 -7.32 9.03 -2.31
C SER A 69 -8.21 7.84 -1.98
N MET A 70 -9.51 8.07 -1.75
CA MET A 70 -10.49 7.01 -1.52
C MET A 70 -10.65 6.08 -2.72
N LEU A 71 -10.67 6.63 -3.95
CA LEU A 71 -10.70 5.83 -5.17
C LEU A 71 -9.44 4.97 -5.33
N THR A 72 -8.27 5.53 -4.98
CA THR A 72 -7.00 4.80 -5.03
C THR A 72 -6.99 3.63 -4.05
N LEU A 73 -7.43 3.86 -2.80
CA LEU A 73 -7.62 2.79 -1.81
C LEU A 73 -8.61 1.73 -2.30
N PHE A 74 -9.75 2.15 -2.86
CA PHE A 74 -10.73 1.21 -3.38
C PHE A 74 -10.18 0.36 -4.52
N MET A 75 -9.46 0.97 -5.48
CA MET A 75 -8.82 0.26 -6.60
C MET A 75 -7.76 -0.72 -6.11
N LEU A 76 -6.94 -0.35 -5.13
CA LEU A 76 -5.98 -1.25 -4.49
C LEU A 76 -6.69 -2.42 -3.79
N GLY A 77 -7.80 -2.16 -3.09
CA GLY A 77 -8.59 -3.20 -2.42
C GLY A 77 -9.25 -4.16 -3.42
N VAL A 78 -9.75 -3.63 -4.53
CA VAL A 78 -10.27 -4.41 -5.67
C VAL A 78 -9.19 -5.28 -6.29
N TYR A 79 -7.99 -4.72 -6.51
CA TYR A 79 -6.84 -5.42 -7.05
C TYR A 79 -6.41 -6.57 -6.15
N LEU A 80 -6.27 -6.33 -4.84
CA LEU A 80 -5.99 -7.38 -3.86
C LEU A 80 -7.09 -8.45 -3.84
N GLY A 81 -8.36 -8.04 -3.89
CA GLY A 81 -9.49 -8.98 -3.88
C GLY A 81 -9.48 -9.92 -5.09
N THR A 82 -9.08 -9.40 -6.26
CA THR A 82 -8.98 -10.17 -7.49
C THR A 82 -7.85 -11.20 -7.42
N ILE A 83 -6.69 -10.82 -6.86
CA ILE A 83 -5.54 -11.72 -6.71
C ILE A 83 -5.80 -12.79 -5.64
N SER A 84 -6.47 -12.42 -4.56
CA SER A 84 -6.76 -13.33 -3.44
C SER A 84 -7.92 -14.30 -3.71
N GLY A 85 -8.61 -14.18 -4.85
CA GLY A 85 -9.80 -14.99 -5.15
C GLY A 85 -11.01 -14.67 -4.27
N ASP A 86 -10.98 -13.54 -3.57
CA ASP A 86 -12.03 -13.05 -2.70
C ASP A 86 -13.06 -12.22 -3.48
N ASN A 87 -14.21 -11.95 -2.86
CA ASN A 87 -15.20 -11.07 -3.48
C ASN A 87 -14.66 -9.64 -3.60
N ILE A 88 -14.40 -9.23 -4.84
CA ILE A 88 -13.72 -7.98 -5.22
C ILE A 88 -14.34 -6.74 -4.55
N PHE A 89 -15.68 -6.67 -4.54
CA PHE A 89 -16.43 -5.56 -3.91
C PHE A 89 -16.25 -5.52 -2.40
N ILE A 90 -16.19 -6.68 -1.73
CA ILE A 90 -16.00 -6.77 -0.28
C ILE A 90 -14.58 -6.34 0.08
N SER A 91 -13.58 -6.76 -0.69
CA SER A 91 -12.19 -6.37 -0.47
C SER A 91 -11.99 -4.85 -0.63
N GLY A 92 -12.54 -4.26 -1.70
CA GLY A 92 -12.54 -2.80 -1.91
C GLY A 92 -13.23 -2.05 -0.77
N ALA A 93 -14.43 -2.50 -0.36
CA ALA A 93 -15.17 -1.87 0.73
C ALA A 93 -14.43 -1.96 2.07
N LYS A 94 -13.82 -3.10 2.40
CA LYS A 94 -12.99 -3.26 3.61
C LYS A 94 -11.84 -2.25 3.63
N MET A 95 -11.16 -2.05 2.50
CA MET A 95 -10.03 -1.12 2.41
C MET A 95 -10.46 0.34 2.59
N VAL A 96 -11.61 0.73 2.03
CA VAL A 96 -12.20 2.07 2.26
C VAL A 96 -12.55 2.27 3.74
N VAL A 97 -13.17 1.28 4.39
CA VAL A 97 -13.51 1.33 5.82
C VAL A 97 -12.24 1.47 6.67
N SER A 98 -11.18 0.72 6.37
CA SER A 98 -9.89 0.87 7.02
C SER A 98 -9.30 2.27 6.83
N GLY A 99 -9.38 2.82 5.61
CA GLY A 99 -8.94 4.19 5.33
C GLY A 99 -9.69 5.24 6.14
N ILE A 100 -11.01 5.11 6.25
CA ILE A 100 -11.84 6.00 7.08
C ILE A 100 -11.46 5.87 8.56
N ALA A 101 -11.28 4.65 9.07
CA ALA A 101 -10.87 4.42 10.44
C ALA A 101 -9.52 5.08 10.75
N VAL A 102 -8.54 4.92 9.86
CA VAL A 102 -7.22 5.57 9.99
C VAL A 102 -7.35 7.10 9.95
N ALA A 103 -8.19 7.65 9.06
CA ALA A 103 -8.43 9.09 8.99
C ALA A 103 -9.05 9.62 10.30
N ILE A 104 -10.02 8.91 10.89
CA ILE A 104 -10.62 9.26 12.18
C ILE A 104 -9.57 9.23 13.28
N ILE A 105 -8.74 8.18 13.34
CA ILE A 105 -7.65 8.08 14.32
C ILE A 105 -6.67 9.25 14.15
N ALA A 106 -6.28 9.57 12.92
CA ALA A 106 -5.38 10.68 12.63
C ALA A 106 -5.97 12.04 13.07
N LEU A 107 -7.27 12.26 12.85
CA LEU A 107 -7.97 13.46 13.32
C LEU A 107 -8.02 13.53 14.85
N LEU A 108 -8.29 12.42 15.53
CA LEU A 108 -8.29 12.36 16.99
C LEU A 108 -6.90 12.66 17.57
N LEU A 109 -5.85 12.15 16.93
CA LEU A 109 -4.46 12.45 17.30
C LEU A 109 -4.09 13.90 17.04
N ASN A 110 -4.60 14.52 15.97
CA ASN A 110 -4.34 15.92 15.65
C ASN A 110 -5.10 16.91 16.57
N VAL A 111 -6.22 16.49 17.13
CA VAL A 111 -7.05 17.29 18.05
C VAL A 111 -6.45 17.38 19.46
N HIS A 112 -5.49 16.52 19.82
CA HIS A 112 -4.67 16.62 21.04
C HIS A 112 -3.35 17.35 20.75
#